data_AF-A0A966U7J1-F1
#
_entry.id   AF-A0A966U7J1-F1
#
_cell.length_a   1.000
_cell.length_b   1.000
_cell.length_c   1.000
_cell.angle_alpha   90.00
_cell.angle_beta   90.00
_cell.angle_gamma   90.00
#
_symmetry.space_group_name_H-M   'P 1'
#
loop_
_entity.id
_entity.type
_entity.pdbx_description
1 polymer ?
#
loop_
_entity_poly.entity_id
_entity_poly.type
_entity_poly.pdbx_seq_one_letter_code
_entity_poly.pdbx_strand_id
1 'polypeptide(L)'
;GRVLAIVDGRPTEYLWIDGTGPNSSPGAIASDAYRAAGQLAISIPEEMKPLVEKLGVSGPNNITMTLVTGTVIDFGEPVDMRNKLVNVVVLLRRQDPNDIAMIDVSSGTPVVKTQ
;
A
#
# COMPACT_ATOMS: atom_id res chain seq x y z
N GLY A 1 15.95 17.49 15.64
CA GLY A 1 14.89 17.51 14.60
C GLY A 1 13.59 17.92 15.25
N ARG A 2 12.80 18.79 14.60
CA ARG A 2 11.47 19.21 15.09
C ARG A 2 10.40 18.64 14.18
N VAL A 3 9.41 17.98 14.77
CA VAL A 3 8.22 17.43 14.11
C VAL A 3 7.19 18.56 13.96
N LEU A 4 6.66 18.78 12.75
CA LEU A 4 5.87 19.97 12.40
C LEU A 4 4.34 19.80 12.40
N ALA A 5 3.80 18.60 12.60
CA ALA A 5 2.38 18.42 12.93
C ALA A 5 2.13 17.04 13.54
N ILE A 6 1.31 16.99 14.59
CA ILE A 6 0.83 15.77 15.22
C ILE A 6 -0.69 15.77 15.04
N VAL A 7 -1.22 14.79 14.30
CA VAL A 7 -2.63 14.44 14.33
C VAL A 7 -2.73 13.11 15.07
N ASP A 8 -3.51 13.07 16.14
CA ASP A 8 -3.76 11.88 16.99
C ASP A 8 -2.53 11.17 17.59
N GLY A 9 -1.48 11.93 17.91
CA GLY A 9 -0.26 11.38 18.53
C GLY A 9 0.64 10.62 17.56
N ARG A 10 0.39 10.71 16.25
CA ARG A 10 1.16 10.01 15.22
C ARG A 10 1.96 10.99 14.36
N PRO A 11 3.23 10.68 14.03
CA PRO A 11 3.96 11.46 13.05
C PRO A 11 3.26 11.36 11.69
N THR A 12 2.85 12.49 11.12
CA THR A 12 2.21 12.54 9.79
C THR A 12 3.19 12.34 8.63
N GLU A 13 4.50 12.25 8.92
CA GLU A 13 5.55 12.09 7.91
C GLU A 13 5.70 10.65 7.39
N TYR A 14 5.11 9.66 8.06
CA TYR A 14 5.24 8.25 7.68
C TYR A 14 3.92 7.66 7.19
N LEU A 15 3.98 6.91 6.08
CA LEU A 15 2.84 6.18 5.56
C LEU A 15 2.39 5.11 6.56
N TRP A 16 1.08 5.08 6.82
CA TRP A 16 0.48 4.12 7.73
C TRP A 16 0.45 2.72 7.11
N ILE A 17 0.95 1.72 7.86
CA ILE A 17 0.84 0.30 7.53
C ILE A 17 0.00 -0.37 8.62
N ASP A 18 -1.27 -0.69 8.33
CA ASP A 18 -2.13 -1.49 9.22
C ASP A 18 -2.27 -2.94 8.75
N GLY A 19 -2.97 -3.76 9.53
CA GLY A 19 -3.26 -5.13 9.11
C GLY A 19 -3.62 -6.06 10.25
N THR A 20 -4.23 -7.19 9.88
CA THR A 20 -4.48 -8.35 10.75
C THR A 20 -3.51 -9.49 10.42
N GLY A 21 -2.29 -9.14 9.99
CA GLY A 21 -1.21 -10.12 9.80
C GLY A 21 -0.93 -10.88 11.10
N PRO A 22 -0.19 -12.02 11.04
CA PRO A 22 0.07 -12.82 12.23
C PRO A 22 0.63 -11.94 13.35
N ASN A 23 -0.07 -11.93 14.49
CA ASN A 23 0.28 -11.11 15.67
C ASN A 23 1.76 -11.32 15.99
N SER A 24 2.56 -10.29 15.78
CA SER A 24 3.97 -10.32 16.13
C SER A 24 4.10 -9.97 17.60
N SER A 25 4.70 -10.86 18.39
CA SER A 25 5.01 -10.55 19.79
C SER A 25 5.87 -9.27 19.87
N PRO A 26 5.73 -8.44 20.90
CA PRO A 26 6.62 -7.29 21.09
C PRO A 26 8.10 -7.72 21.02
N GLY A 27 8.90 -7.04 20.20
CA GLY A 27 10.30 -7.39 19.95
C GLY A 27 10.55 -8.49 18.91
N ALA A 28 9.50 -9.06 18.31
CA ALA A 28 9.64 -10.01 17.21
C ALA A 28 10.10 -9.33 15.91
N ILE A 29 10.76 -10.11 15.07
CA ILE A 29 11.10 -9.71 13.71
C ILE A 29 9.81 -9.61 12.90
N ALA A 30 9.61 -8.47 12.23
CA ALA A 30 8.47 -8.25 11.35
C ALA A 30 8.37 -9.37 10.29
N SER A 31 7.16 -9.87 10.05
CA SER A 31 6.93 -10.87 9.01
C SER A 31 7.34 -10.36 7.63
N ASP A 32 7.55 -11.27 6.69
CA ASP A 32 7.94 -10.90 5.33
C ASP A 32 6.90 -9.99 4.66
N ALA A 33 5.61 -10.14 5.01
CA ALA A 33 4.55 -9.25 4.57
C ALA A 33 4.72 -7.81 5.07
N TYR A 34 5.00 -7.61 6.36
CA TYR A 34 5.24 -6.27 6.92
C TYR A 34 6.54 -5.65 6.40
N ARG A 35 7.59 -6.46 6.19
CA ARG A 35 8.84 -6.00 5.56
C ARG A 35 8.61 -5.55 4.13
N ALA A 36 7.89 -6.34 3.35
CA ALA A 36 7.56 -6.01 1.97
C ALA A 36 6.63 -4.79 1.88
N ALA A 37 5.67 -4.63 2.79
CA ALA A 37 4.87 -3.41 2.89
C ALA A 37 5.74 -2.17 3.19
N GLY A 38 6.71 -2.29 4.10
CA GLY A 38 7.68 -1.23 4.37
C GLY A 38 8.55 -0.87 3.15
N GLN A 39 9.05 -1.88 2.44
CA GLN A 39 9.79 -1.66 1.18
C GLN A 39 8.92 -1.04 0.10
N LEU A 40 7.65 -1.46 -0.02
CA LEU A 40 6.68 -0.87 -0.92
C LEU A 40 6.47 0.61 -0.61
N ALA A 41 6.25 0.96 0.66
CA ALA A 41 6.07 2.36 1.10
C ALA A 41 7.23 3.26 0.66
N ILE A 42 8.48 2.78 0.80
CA ILE A 42 9.69 3.51 0.39
C ILE A 42 9.79 3.61 -1.13
N SER A 43 9.26 2.64 -1.86
CA SER A 43 9.34 2.55 -3.32
C SER A 43 8.25 3.36 -4.05
N ILE A 44 7.26 3.90 -3.33
CA ILE A 44 6.19 4.73 -3.93
C ILE A 44 6.81 5.99 -4.55
N PRO A 45 6.60 6.23 -5.85
CA PRO A 45 7.07 7.45 -6.51
C PRO A 45 6.47 8.73 -5.89
N GLU A 46 7.22 9.83 -5.88
CA GLU A 46 6.78 11.11 -5.28
C GLU A 46 5.41 11.59 -5.78
N GLU A 47 5.15 11.42 -7.08
CA GLU A 47 3.88 11.74 -7.74
C GLU A 47 2.68 10.93 -7.22
N MET A 48 2.91 9.71 -6.71
CA MET A 48 1.86 8.84 -6.18
C MET A 48 1.65 9.01 -4.69
N LYS A 49 2.64 9.48 -3.93
CA LYS A 49 2.53 9.67 -2.49
C LYS A 49 1.26 10.41 -2.03
N PRO A 50 0.83 11.52 -2.65
CA PRO A 50 -0.38 12.22 -2.20
C PRO A 50 -1.68 11.46 -2.49
N LEU A 51 -1.63 10.42 -3.34
CA LEU A 51 -2.78 9.59 -3.67
C LEU A 51 -2.96 8.43 -2.70
N VAL A 52 -1.92 8.06 -1.94
CA VAL A 52 -1.92 6.88 -1.09
C VAL A 52 -2.30 7.25 0.33
N GLU A 53 -3.38 6.68 0.83
CA GLU A 53 -3.84 6.87 2.21
C GLU A 53 -3.09 5.95 3.17
N LYS A 54 -3.01 4.66 2.83
CA LYS A 54 -2.38 3.63 3.67
C LYS A 54 -1.99 2.38 2.90
N LEU A 55 -1.11 1.59 3.51
CA LEU A 55 -0.88 0.20 3.15
C LEU A 55 -1.51 -0.71 4.19
N GLY A 56 -1.95 -1.89 3.75
CA GLY A 56 -2.52 -2.91 4.61
C GLY A 56 -1.83 -4.26 4.40
N VAL A 57 -1.64 -5.01 5.48
CA VAL A 57 -1.27 -6.43 5.45
C VAL A 57 -2.48 -7.25 5.85
N SER A 58 -2.99 -8.08 4.95
CA SER A 58 -4.13 -8.97 5.22
C SER A 58 -3.72 -10.44 5.17
N GLY A 59 -4.30 -11.26 6.05
CA GLY A 59 -3.91 -12.67 6.17
C GLY A 59 -2.40 -12.86 6.44
N PRO A 60 -1.84 -14.04 6.12
CA PRO A 60 -0.43 -14.31 6.40
C PRO A 60 0.54 -13.48 5.54
N ASN A 61 0.22 -13.26 4.26
CA ASN A 61 1.15 -12.71 3.28
C ASN A 61 0.53 -11.74 2.26
N ASN A 62 -0.70 -11.27 2.41
CA ASN A 62 -1.28 -10.38 1.39
C ASN A 62 -0.98 -8.90 1.68
N ILE A 63 -0.60 -8.13 0.66
CA ILE A 63 -0.35 -6.69 0.72
C ILE A 63 -1.44 -5.95 -0.05
N THR A 64 -1.94 -4.88 0.55
CA THR A 64 -2.95 -4.00 -0.04
C THR A 64 -2.51 -2.54 0.10
N MET A 65 -3.05 -1.68 -0.75
CA MET A 65 -2.92 -0.23 -0.66
C MET A 65 -4.29 0.40 -0.81
N THR A 66 -4.60 1.38 0.04
CA THR A 66 -5.81 2.17 -0.08
C THR A 66 -5.43 3.57 -0.56
N LEU A 67 -6.07 4.02 -1.63
CA LEU A 67 -5.93 5.39 -2.12
C LEU A 67 -6.87 6.32 -1.35
N VAL A 68 -6.57 7.62 -1.34
CA VAL A 68 -7.41 8.65 -0.71
C VAL A 68 -8.85 8.71 -1.26
N THR A 69 -9.06 8.18 -2.47
CA THR A 69 -10.37 8.04 -3.11
C THR A 69 -11.21 6.88 -2.53
N GLY A 70 -10.60 6.02 -1.72
CA GLY A 70 -11.16 4.76 -1.26
C GLY A 70 -10.89 3.56 -2.19
N THR A 71 -10.22 3.77 -3.33
CA THR A 71 -9.82 2.67 -4.24
C THR A 71 -8.87 1.72 -3.51
N VAL A 72 -9.17 0.43 -3.58
CA VAL A 72 -8.32 -0.62 -2.99
C VAL A 72 -7.48 -1.28 -4.07
N ILE A 73 -6.16 -1.28 -3.88
CA ILE A 73 -5.21 -2.00 -4.72
C ILE A 73 -4.78 -3.26 -3.96
N ASP A 74 -5.02 -4.43 -4.55
CA ASP A 74 -4.60 -5.73 -4.01
C ASP A 74 -3.32 -6.18 -4.72
N PHE A 75 -2.20 -6.16 -3.98
CA PHE A 75 -0.91 -6.61 -4.49
C PHE A 75 -0.73 -8.12 -4.37
N GLY A 76 -1.57 -8.84 -3.64
CA GLY A 76 -1.36 -10.26 -3.38
C GLY A 76 -0.14 -10.52 -2.49
N GLU A 77 0.43 -11.71 -2.64
CA GLU A 77 1.68 -12.10 -2.00
C GLU A 77 2.85 -11.16 -2.36
N PRO A 78 3.87 -11.01 -1.48
CA PRO A 78 5.02 -10.12 -1.66
C PRO A 78 6.03 -10.61 -2.71
N VAL A 79 5.54 -11.04 -3.86
CA VAL A 79 6.30 -11.53 -5.00
C VAL A 79 6.25 -10.48 -6.09
N ASP A 80 7.42 -10.13 -6.64
CA ASP A 80 7.59 -9.17 -7.74
C ASP A 80 6.91 -7.80 -7.50
N MET A 81 6.98 -7.33 -6.25
CA MET A 81 6.29 -6.11 -5.79
C MET A 81 6.67 -4.86 -6.58
N ARG A 82 7.91 -4.78 -7.06
CA ARG A 82 8.39 -3.67 -7.89
C ARG A 82 7.63 -3.60 -9.21
N ASN A 83 7.49 -4.72 -9.91
CA ASN A 83 6.76 -4.78 -11.17
C ASN A 83 5.27 -4.47 -10.96
N LYS A 84 4.67 -5.03 -9.91
CA LYS A 84 3.29 -4.71 -9.52
C LYS A 84 3.08 -3.22 -9.28
N LEU A 85 3.98 -2.57 -8.54
CA LEU A 85 3.92 -1.12 -8.32
C LEU A 85 4.06 -0.33 -9.63
N VAL A 86 4.99 -0.70 -10.51
CA VAL A 86 5.13 -0.07 -11.83
C VAL A 86 3.83 -0.17 -12.62
N ASN A 87 3.18 -1.33 -12.63
CA ASN A 87 1.94 -1.52 -13.36
C ASN A 87 0.78 -0.70 -12.78
N VAL A 88 0.72 -0.55 -11.45
CA VAL A 88 -0.22 0.35 -10.78
C VAL A 88 0.04 1.81 -11.16
N VAL A 89 1.29 2.28 -11.12
CA VAL A 89 1.67 3.65 -11.52
C VAL A 89 1.25 3.92 -12.97
N VAL A 90 1.54 3.00 -13.89
CA VAL A 90 1.18 3.14 -15.31
C VAL A 90 -0.34 3.19 -15.49
N LEU A 91 -1.10 2.39 -14.73
CA LEU A 91 -2.56 2.39 -14.78
C LEU A 91 -3.15 3.71 -14.28
N LEU A 92 -2.72 4.19 -13.11
CA LEU A 92 -3.24 5.42 -12.50
C LEU A 92 -2.87 6.69 -13.27
N ARG A 93 -1.85 6.64 -14.11
CA ARG A 93 -1.55 7.71 -15.08
C ARG A 93 -2.52 7.75 -16.27
N ARG A 94 -3.29 6.68 -16.51
CA ARG A 94 -4.21 6.53 -17.65
C ARG A 94 -5.69 6.58 -17.25
N GLN A 95 -6.00 6.27 -15.99
CA GLN A 95 -7.36 6.18 -15.47
C GLN A 95 -7.47 6.97 -14.17
N ASP A 96 -8.60 7.68 -14.00
CA ASP A 96 -8.89 8.39 -12.76
C ASP A 96 -9.27 7.39 -11.66
N PRO A 97 -8.55 7.34 -10.52
CA PRO A 97 -8.89 6.44 -9.43
C PRO A 97 -10.28 6.67 -8.83
N ASN A 98 -10.89 7.85 -8.99
CA ASN A 98 -12.25 8.09 -8.48
C ASN A 98 -13.31 7.18 -9.13
N ASP A 99 -13.05 6.70 -10.35
CA ASP A 99 -13.96 5.80 -11.08
C ASP A 99 -13.68 4.31 -10.79
N ILE A 100 -12.69 4.02 -9.94
CA ILE A 100 -12.17 2.68 -9.69
C ILE A 100 -12.48 2.24 -8.25
N ALA A 101 -13.18 1.12 -8.11
CA ALA A 101 -13.42 0.49 -6.82
C ALA A 101 -12.21 -0.34 -6.37
N MET A 102 -11.66 -1.16 -7.27
CA MET A 102 -10.56 -2.06 -6.96
C MET A 102 -9.61 -2.26 -8.13
N ILE A 103 -8.31 -2.38 -7.83
CA ILE A 103 -7.27 -2.81 -8.77
C ILE A 103 -6.62 -4.07 -8.20
N ASP A 104 -6.82 -5.22 -8.83
CA ASP A 104 -6.11 -6.44 -8.48
C ASP A 104 -4.86 -6.56 -9.35
N VAL A 105 -3.68 -6.56 -8.72
CA VAL A 105 -2.38 -6.75 -9.38
C VAL A 105 -1.64 -7.98 -8.82
N SER A 106 -2.34 -8.86 -8.11
CA SER A 106 -1.79 -10.05 -7.47
C SER A 106 -1.04 -10.98 -8.44
N SER A 107 -1.53 -11.08 -9.68
CA SER A 107 -0.94 -11.85 -10.78
C SER A 107 0.18 -11.12 -11.56
N GLY A 108 0.50 -9.87 -11.19
CA GLY A 108 1.40 -9.00 -11.92
C GLY A 108 0.72 -8.16 -13.01
N THR A 109 -0.40 -8.62 -13.58
CA THR A 109 -1.19 -7.84 -14.55
C THR A 109 -2.39 -7.19 -13.86
N PRO A 110 -2.60 -5.85 -13.97
CA PRO A 110 -3.73 -5.20 -13.33
C PRO A 110 -5.09 -5.62 -13.91
N VAL A 111 -6.03 -5.96 -13.04
CA VAL A 111 -7.45 -6.17 -13.34
C VAL A 111 -8.24 -5.11 -12.57
N VAL A 112 -9.03 -4.31 -13.29
CA VAL A 112 -9.77 -3.17 -12.73
C VAL A 112 -11.24 -3.53 -12.53
N LYS A 113 -11.78 -3.17 -11.37
CA LYS A 113 -13.22 -3.16 -11.10
C LYS A 113 -13.66 -1.72 -10.88
N THR A 114 -14.58 -1.25 -11.71
CA THR A 114 -15.18 0.09 -11.59
C THR A 114 -16.24 0.12 -10.49
N GLN A 115 -16.57 1.33 -10.02
CA GLN A 115 -17.69 1.57 -9.10
C GLN A 115 -19.04 1.20 -9.72
#